data_AF-A0A9C7G7P3-F1
#
_entry.id   AF-A0A9C7G7P3-F1
#
_cell.length_a   1.000
_cell.length_b   1.000
_cell.length_c   1.000
_cell.angle_alpha   90.00
_cell.angle_beta   90.00
_cell.angle_gamma   90.00
#
_symmetry.space_group_name_H-M   'P 1'
#
loop_
_entity.id
_entity.type
_entity.pdbx_description
1 polymer ?
#
loop_
_entity_poly.entity_id
_entity_poly.type
_entity_poly.pdbx_seq_one_letter_code
_entity_poly.pdbx_strand_id
1 'polypeptide(L)'
;MLNVKEVTEQLKIEGITDSEEVVIRWILDGKIKAKRANHYKIDFSIKPGDLAAFILEKKIESKSKQFGVDYQQWEKTFAENQQLKERVVELESTVRIEQAKYSSLKKMLKAKYSLNDTDLPLTLHSLLGVDDVDNHDLLKKEFKKLLKALHPDRGGDERLFIVFYDHYRKTFL
;
A
#
# COMPACT_ATOMS: atom_id res chain seq x y z
N MET A 1 -24.86 -23.68 -30.06
CA MET A 1 -24.76 -25.01 -29.42
C MET A 1 -23.66 -25.73 -30.15
N LEU A 2 -22.70 -26.33 -29.45
CA LEU A 2 -21.51 -26.94 -30.02
C LEU A 2 -21.59 -28.46 -29.92
N ASN A 3 -21.07 -29.16 -30.93
CA ASN A 3 -20.91 -30.61 -30.89
C ASN A 3 -19.57 -31.01 -30.23
N VAL A 4 -19.38 -32.29 -29.95
CA VAL A 4 -18.16 -32.80 -29.29
C VAL A 4 -16.89 -32.49 -30.10
N LYS A 5 -16.96 -32.53 -31.44
CA LYS A 5 -15.80 -32.26 -32.30
C LYS A 5 -15.38 -30.80 -32.25
N GLU A 6 -16.33 -29.88 -32.40
CA GLU A 6 -16.14 -28.43 -32.29
C GLU A 6 -15.60 -28.05 -30.90
N VAL A 7 -16.10 -28.70 -29.85
CA VAL A 7 -15.58 -28.52 -28.49
C VAL A 7 -14.14 -29.00 -28.38
N THR A 8 -13.81 -30.15 -28.97
CA THR A 8 -12.45 -30.71 -28.95
C THR A 8 -11.47 -29.82 -29.70
N GLU A 9 -11.86 -29.26 -30.84
CA GLU A 9 -11.05 -28.30 -31.59
C GLU A 9 -10.77 -27.03 -30.76
N GLN A 10 -11.78 -26.49 -30.07
CA GLN A 10 -11.59 -25.33 -29.20
C GLN A 10 -10.69 -25.64 -28.00
N LEU A 11 -10.86 -26.82 -27.37
CA LEU A 11 -10.00 -27.26 -26.28
C LEU A 11 -8.56 -27.52 -26.72
N LYS A 12 -8.36 -27.93 -27.97
CA LYS A 12 -7.04 -28.11 -28.58
C LYS A 12 -6.34 -26.78 -28.82
N ILE A 13 -7.05 -25.78 -29.36
CA ILE A 13 -6.53 -24.41 -29.52
C ILE A 13 -6.09 -23.83 -28.17
N GLU A 14 -6.85 -24.12 -27.12
CA GLU A 14 -6.57 -23.66 -25.76
C GLU A 14 -5.52 -24.51 -25.01
N GLY A 15 -4.95 -25.53 -25.66
CA GLY A 15 -3.90 -26.38 -25.11
C GLY A 15 -4.35 -27.30 -23.96
N ILE A 16 -5.65 -27.58 -23.86
CA ILE A 16 -6.22 -28.40 -22.77
C ILE A 16 -6.24 -29.88 -23.13
N THR A 17 -6.83 -30.25 -24.28
CA THR A 17 -6.86 -31.63 -24.77
C THR A 17 -7.14 -31.65 -26.27
N ASP A 18 -6.66 -32.68 -26.96
CA ASP A 18 -6.88 -32.95 -28.38
C ASP A 18 -7.68 -34.24 -28.64
N SER A 19 -8.14 -34.92 -27.58
CA SER A 19 -8.85 -36.21 -27.67
C SER A 19 -10.35 -36.06 -27.43
N GLU A 20 -11.16 -36.45 -28.41
CA GLU A 20 -12.62 -36.48 -28.30
C GLU A 20 -13.09 -37.43 -27.17
N GLU A 21 -12.37 -38.54 -26.94
CA GLU A 21 -12.70 -39.51 -25.88
C GLU A 21 -12.59 -38.90 -24.49
N VAL A 22 -11.58 -38.05 -24.28
CA VAL A 22 -11.39 -37.31 -23.01
C VAL A 22 -12.53 -36.32 -22.80
N VAL A 23 -12.95 -35.63 -23.86
CA VAL A 23 -14.09 -34.69 -23.82
C VAL A 23 -15.39 -35.43 -23.50
N ILE A 24 -15.65 -36.58 -24.14
CA ILE A 24 -16.81 -37.43 -23.84
C ILE A 24 -16.79 -37.87 -22.38
N ARG A 25 -15.62 -38.29 -21.87
CA ARG A 25 -15.47 -38.68 -20.47
C ARG A 25 -15.77 -37.52 -19.52
N TRP A 26 -15.33 -36.30 -19.82
CA TRP A 26 -15.66 -35.13 -19.00
C TRP A 26 -17.14 -34.76 -19.02
N ILE A 27 -17.83 -35.00 -20.14
CA ILE A 27 -19.28 -34.86 -20.20
C ILE A 27 -19.97 -35.92 -19.33
N LEU A 28 -19.52 -37.18 -19.40
CA LEU A 28 -20.07 -38.29 -18.60
C LEU A 28 -19.80 -38.12 -17.09
N ASP A 29 -18.63 -37.60 -16.73
CA ASP A 29 -18.24 -37.25 -15.36
C ASP A 29 -19.01 -36.01 -14.83
N GLY A 30 -19.80 -35.34 -15.69
CA GLY A 30 -20.55 -34.13 -15.33
C GLY A 30 -19.71 -32.85 -15.22
N LYS A 31 -18.43 -32.89 -15.61
CA LYS A 31 -17.51 -31.73 -15.60
C LYS A 31 -17.87 -30.71 -16.68
N ILE A 32 -18.34 -31.18 -17.84
CA ILE A 32 -18.87 -30.33 -18.90
C ILE A 32 -20.38 -30.55 -18.98
N LYS A 33 -21.17 -29.49 -18.78
CA LYS A 33 -22.62 -29.54 -18.92
C LYS A 33 -22.98 -29.69 -20.39
N ALA A 34 -23.53 -30.85 -20.75
CA ALA A 34 -24.04 -31.11 -22.09
C ALA A 34 -25.48 -31.67 -22.04
N LYS A 35 -26.25 -31.40 -23.08
CA LYS A 35 -27.53 -32.06 -23.32
C LYS A 35 -27.34 -33.17 -24.34
N ARG A 36 -27.99 -34.32 -24.17
CA ARG A 36 -28.06 -35.31 -25.25
C ARG A 36 -28.93 -34.76 -26.37
N ALA A 37 -28.39 -34.74 -27.59
CA ALA A 37 -29.09 -34.29 -28.78
C ALA A 37 -30.03 -35.37 -29.34
N ASN A 38 -29.72 -36.66 -29.14
CA ASN A 38 -30.55 -37.79 -29.55
C ASN A 38 -30.57 -38.91 -28.51
N HIS A 39 -31.66 -39.66 -28.42
CA HIS A 39 -31.78 -40.84 -27.54
C HIS A 39 -30.95 -42.04 -28.08
N TYR A 40 -30.85 -42.19 -29.40
CA TYR A 40 -30.30 -43.41 -30.03
C TYR A 40 -28.83 -43.30 -30.46
N LYS A 41 -28.25 -42.09 -30.47
CA LYS A 41 -26.83 -41.84 -30.80
C LYS A 41 -26.19 -41.05 -29.65
N ILE A 42 -24.93 -41.33 -29.34
CA ILE A 42 -24.13 -40.60 -28.33
C ILE A 42 -23.73 -39.25 -28.93
N ASP A 43 -24.73 -38.39 -29.15
CA ASP A 43 -24.54 -37.03 -29.64
C ASP A 43 -24.80 -36.07 -28.47
N PHE A 44 -23.78 -35.32 -28.09
CA PHE A 44 -23.86 -34.30 -27.05
C PHE A 44 -23.88 -32.90 -27.65
N SER A 45 -24.68 -32.03 -27.05
CA SER A 45 -24.82 -30.62 -27.39
C SER A 45 -24.44 -29.76 -26.19
N ILE A 46 -23.39 -28.96 -26.36
CA ILE A 46 -22.79 -28.14 -25.30
C ILE A 46 -23.11 -26.67 -25.56
N LYS A 47 -23.44 -25.92 -24.51
CA LYS A 47 -23.60 -24.47 -24.64
C LYS A 47 -22.22 -23.80 -24.65
N PRO A 48 -21.97 -22.81 -25.52
CA PRO A 48 -20.70 -22.08 -25.55
C PRO A 48 -20.31 -21.47 -24.20
N GLY A 49 -21.29 -20.95 -23.44
CA GLY A 49 -21.04 -20.39 -22.11
C GLY A 49 -20.54 -21.42 -21.09
N ASP A 50 -21.09 -22.64 -21.12
CA ASP A 50 -20.65 -23.74 -20.25
C ASP A 50 -19.23 -24.21 -20.62
N LEU A 51 -18.91 -24.24 -21.92
CA LEU A 51 -17.56 -24.55 -22.41
C LEU A 51 -16.54 -23.48 -22.02
N ALA A 52 -16.87 -22.20 -22.18
CA ALA A 52 -16.00 -21.09 -21.81
C ALA A 52 -15.69 -21.10 -20.30
N ALA A 53 -16.70 -21.38 -19.46
CA ALA A 53 -16.51 -21.54 -18.02
C ALA A 53 -15.54 -22.69 -17.69
N PHE A 54 -15.71 -23.84 -18.34
CA PHE A 54 -14.82 -24.99 -18.17
C PHE A 54 -13.38 -24.71 -18.62
N ILE A 55 -13.19 -24.00 -19.74
CA ILE A 55 -11.86 -23.59 -20.23
C ILE A 55 -11.18 -22.67 -19.21
N LEU A 56 -11.90 -21.69 -18.68
CA LEU A 56 -11.38 -20.79 -17.65
C LEU A 56 -10.98 -21.55 -16.40
N GLU A 57 -11.83 -22.45 -15.90
CA GLU A 57 -11.55 -23.28 -14.74
C GLU A 57 -10.29 -24.14 -14.94
N LYS A 58 -10.14 -24.78 -16.12
CA LYS A 58 -8.95 -25.57 -16.44
C LYS A 58 -7.66 -24.75 -16.52
N LYS A 59 -7.73 -23.54 -17.06
CA LYS A 59 -6.59 -22.60 -17.10
C LYS A 59 -6.21 -22.10 -15.70
N ILE A 60 -7.21 -21.83 -14.84
CA ILE A 60 -6.96 -21.45 -13.46
C ILE A 60 -6.33 -22.63 -12.70
N GLU A 61 -6.83 -23.84 -12.88
CA GLU A 61 -6.30 -25.06 -12.27
C GLU A 61 -4.86 -25.33 -12.71
N SER A 62 -4.55 -25.22 -14.01
CA SER A 62 -3.20 -25.44 -14.52
C SER A 62 -2.20 -24.42 -13.99
N LYS A 63 -2.58 -23.13 -13.97
CA LYS A 63 -1.75 -22.06 -13.39
C LYS A 63 -1.58 -22.24 -11.88
N SER A 64 -2.63 -22.59 -11.16
CA SER A 64 -2.55 -22.82 -9.71
C SER A 64 -1.63 -24.00 -9.38
N LYS A 65 -1.64 -25.07 -10.20
CA LYS A 65 -0.68 -26.19 -10.07
C LYS A 65 0.76 -25.78 -10.39
N GLN A 66 0.96 -24.93 -11.40
CA GLN A 66 2.30 -24.49 -11.82
C GLN A 66 2.97 -23.59 -10.78
N PHE A 67 2.21 -22.67 -10.17
CA PHE A 67 2.74 -21.67 -9.25
C PHE A 67 2.53 -22.01 -7.78
N GLY A 68 1.79 -23.08 -7.45
CA GLY A 68 1.55 -23.54 -6.08
C GLY A 68 0.72 -22.56 -5.23
N VAL A 69 0.11 -21.55 -5.85
CA VAL A 69 -0.67 -20.48 -5.22
C VAL A 69 -1.99 -20.37 -5.98
N ASP A 70 -3.09 -20.14 -5.26
CA ASP A 70 -4.37 -19.81 -5.87
C ASP A 70 -4.20 -18.61 -6.81
N TYR A 71 -4.41 -18.83 -8.12
CA TYR A 71 -4.17 -17.83 -9.15
C TYR A 71 -4.99 -16.56 -8.92
N GLN A 72 -6.21 -16.67 -8.39
CA GLN A 72 -7.05 -15.50 -8.09
C GLN A 72 -6.44 -14.66 -6.97
N GLN A 73 -5.87 -15.34 -5.96
CA GLN A 73 -5.21 -14.69 -4.85
C GLN A 73 -3.88 -14.05 -5.29
N TRP A 74 -3.16 -14.70 -6.22
CA TRP A 74 -1.96 -14.14 -6.82
C TRP A 74 -2.26 -12.87 -7.64
N GLU A 75 -3.27 -12.90 -8.51
CA GLU A 75 -3.64 -11.75 -9.35
C GLU A 75 -4.06 -10.54 -8.50
N LYS A 76 -4.85 -10.77 -7.44
CA LYS A 76 -5.20 -9.75 -6.46
C LYS A 76 -3.97 -9.18 -5.77
N THR A 77 -3.10 -10.04 -5.26
CA THR A 77 -1.88 -9.64 -4.55
C THR A 77 -0.91 -8.90 -5.47
N PHE A 78 -0.84 -9.27 -6.75
CA PHE A 78 -0.02 -8.61 -7.75
C PHE A 78 -0.52 -7.19 -8.03
N ALA A 79 -1.83 -7.02 -8.25
CA ALA A 79 -2.44 -5.72 -8.47
C ALA A 79 -2.27 -4.80 -7.25
N GLU A 80 -2.48 -5.32 -6.03
CA GLU A 80 -2.25 -4.58 -4.79
C GLU A 80 -0.79 -4.14 -4.64
N ASN A 81 0.17 -5.03 -4.93
CA ASN A 81 1.59 -4.69 -4.90
C ASN A 81 1.97 -3.61 -5.91
N GLN A 82 1.35 -3.61 -7.09
CA GLN A 82 1.58 -2.59 -8.10
C GLN A 82 1.09 -1.21 -7.62
N GLN A 83 -0.12 -1.14 -7.06
CA GLN A 83 -0.66 0.09 -6.47
C GLN A 83 0.20 0.60 -5.29
N LEU A 84 0.69 -0.33 -4.44
CA LEU A 84 1.56 0.05 -3.33
C LEU A 84 2.89 0.64 -3.82
N LYS A 85 3.48 0.10 -4.88
CA LYS A 85 4.69 0.67 -5.50
C LYS A 85 4.47 2.09 -6.01
N GLU A 86 3.35 2.33 -6.68
CA GLU A 86 2.99 3.67 -7.17
C GLU A 86 2.87 4.67 -6.01
N ARG A 87 2.17 4.28 -4.93
CA ARG A 87 2.04 5.12 -3.72
C ARG A 87 3.37 5.40 -3.04
N VAL A 88 4.29 4.42 -3.01
CA VAL A 88 5.64 4.64 -2.45
C VAL A 88 6.38 5.72 -3.24
N VAL A 89 6.32 5.67 -4.57
CA VAL A 89 6.97 6.69 -5.43
C VAL A 89 6.37 8.08 -5.19
N GLU A 90 5.03 8.18 -5.08
CA GLU A 90 4.35 9.44 -4.76
C GLU A 90 4.79 9.99 -3.40
N LEU A 91 4.83 9.15 -2.37
CA LEU A 91 5.25 9.55 -1.02
C LEU A 91 6.71 9.98 -1.00
N GLU A 92 7.62 9.23 -1.63
CA GLU A 92 9.03 9.60 -1.74
C GLU A 92 9.21 10.96 -2.42
N SER A 93 8.45 11.23 -3.48
CA SER A 93 8.49 12.52 -4.17
C SER A 93 8.05 13.67 -3.25
N THR A 94 6.99 13.43 -2.46
CA THR A 94 6.45 14.40 -1.51
C THR A 94 7.46 14.69 -0.41
N VAL A 95 8.11 13.65 0.14
CA VAL A 95 9.17 13.81 1.14
C VAL A 95 10.34 14.63 0.58
N ARG A 96 10.77 14.37 -0.65
CA ARG A 96 11.85 15.16 -1.29
C ARG A 96 11.48 16.63 -1.44
N ILE A 97 10.23 16.92 -1.83
CA ILE A 97 9.73 18.30 -1.94
C ILE A 97 9.75 18.98 -0.57
N GLU A 98 9.24 18.32 0.47
CA GLU A 98 9.23 18.88 1.83
C GLU A 98 10.64 19.07 2.39
N GLN A 99 11.56 18.15 2.13
CA GLN A 99 12.98 18.30 2.49
C GLN A 99 13.64 19.47 1.77
N ALA A 100 13.31 19.70 0.50
CA ALA A 100 13.81 20.84 -0.27
C ALA A 100 13.25 22.17 0.29
N LYS A 101 11.96 22.22 0.62
CA LYS A 101 11.33 23.37 1.29
C LYS A 101 11.99 23.65 2.64
N TYR A 102 12.17 22.64 3.47
CA TYR A 102 12.85 22.77 4.77
C TYR A 102 14.28 23.29 4.61
N SER A 103 15.04 22.75 3.65
CA SER A 103 16.41 23.19 3.37
C SER A 103 16.45 24.66 2.91
N SER A 104 15.47 25.08 2.10
CA SER A 104 15.31 26.47 1.67
C SER A 104 14.97 27.40 2.84
N LEU A 105 13.96 27.04 3.65
CA LEU A 105 13.57 27.79 4.85
C LEU A 105 14.73 27.90 5.84
N LYS A 106 15.48 26.83 6.06
CA LYS A 106 16.69 26.84 6.91
C LYS A 106 17.74 27.82 6.39
N LYS A 107 17.95 27.88 5.07
CA LYS A 107 18.87 28.87 4.46
C LYS A 107 18.35 30.29 4.62
N MET A 108 17.07 30.55 4.38
CA MET A 108 16.45 31.86 4.57
C MET A 108 16.54 32.33 6.02
N LEU A 109 16.27 31.44 6.96
CA LEU A 109 16.32 31.70 8.39
C LEU A 109 17.77 32.01 8.81
N LYS A 110 18.75 31.22 8.37
CA LYS A 110 20.17 31.51 8.58
C LYS A 110 20.56 32.87 7.98
N ALA A 111 20.14 33.18 6.75
CA ALA A 111 20.40 34.46 6.12
C ALA A 111 19.77 35.63 6.90
N LYS A 112 18.55 35.46 7.42
CA LYS A 112 17.89 36.46 8.27
C LYS A 112 18.67 36.71 9.57
N TYR A 113 19.16 35.66 10.22
CA TYR A 113 20.01 35.78 11.41
C TYR A 113 21.40 36.33 11.10
N SER A 114 21.94 36.14 9.89
CA SER A 114 23.22 36.72 9.48
C SER A 114 23.10 38.18 8.99
N LEU A 115 21.92 38.59 8.50
CA LEU A 115 21.64 39.97 8.07
C LEU A 115 21.24 40.87 9.25
N ASN A 116 20.59 40.27 10.25
CA ASN A 116 20.35 40.92 11.53
C ASN A 116 21.58 40.66 12.40
N ASP A 117 22.63 41.47 12.25
CA ASP A 117 23.80 41.59 13.16
C ASP A 117 23.35 42.08 14.55
N THR A 118 22.45 41.32 15.16
CA THR A 118 22.03 41.45 16.53
C THR A 118 22.33 40.12 17.15
N ASP A 119 23.45 40.08 17.87
CA ASP A 119 23.66 39.25 19.04
C ASP A 119 22.57 39.58 20.09
N LEU A 120 21.28 39.49 19.74
CA LEU A 120 20.25 39.37 20.76
C LEU A 120 20.44 37.96 21.30
N PRO A 121 20.88 37.79 22.57
CA PRO A 121 20.93 36.47 23.15
C PRO A 121 19.52 35.87 23.02
N LEU A 122 19.42 34.72 22.36
CA LEU A 122 18.21 33.90 22.31
C LEU A 122 17.84 33.55 23.75
N THR A 123 17.10 34.45 24.39
CA THR A 123 16.62 34.30 25.76
C THR A 123 15.38 33.42 25.72
N LEU A 124 15.17 32.66 26.78
CA LEU A 124 13.99 31.81 26.95
C LEU A 124 12.67 32.57 26.70
N HIS A 125 12.66 33.86 27.01
CA HIS A 125 11.59 34.82 26.72
C HIS A 125 11.31 34.94 25.21
N SER A 126 12.34 35.21 24.40
CA SER A 126 12.21 35.28 22.94
C SER A 126 11.84 33.94 22.28
N LEU A 127 12.31 32.81 22.84
CA LEU A 127 12.03 31.47 22.30
C LEU A 127 10.56 31.06 22.49
N LEU A 128 9.96 31.49 23.61
CA LEU A 128 8.58 31.18 23.97
C LEU A 128 7.59 32.29 23.56
N GLY A 129 8.07 33.38 22.96
CA GLY A 129 7.25 34.54 22.60
C GLY A 129 6.65 35.25 23.82
N VAL A 130 7.36 35.25 24.95
CA VAL A 130 6.96 35.95 26.18
C VAL A 130 7.73 37.26 26.23
N ASP A 131 7.08 38.37 25.86
CA ASP A 131 7.71 39.69 25.74
C ASP A 131 7.99 40.35 27.12
N ASP A 132 7.32 39.91 28.18
CA ASP A 132 7.54 40.43 29.54
C ASP A 132 8.66 39.67 30.25
N VAL A 133 9.82 40.32 30.37
CA VAL A 133 11.01 39.84 31.08
C VAL A 133 10.76 39.58 32.57
N ASP A 134 9.71 40.18 33.14
CA ASP A 134 9.43 40.15 34.58
C ASP A 134 8.42 39.07 35.01
N ASN A 135 7.79 38.36 34.07
CA ASN A 135 6.71 37.41 34.38
C ASN A 135 7.19 35.95 34.46
N HIS A 136 8.08 35.70 35.42
CA HIS A 136 8.76 34.42 35.63
C HIS A 136 7.80 33.21 35.79
N ASP A 137 6.62 33.43 36.37
CA ASP A 137 5.60 32.39 36.55
C ASP A 137 4.89 31.99 35.26
N LEU A 138 4.65 32.94 34.36
CA LEU A 138 4.12 32.66 33.03
C LEU A 138 5.15 31.92 32.18
N LEU A 139 6.41 32.35 32.23
CA LEU A 139 7.51 31.67 31.57
C LEU A 139 7.64 30.21 32.03
N LYS A 140 7.56 29.97 33.34
CA LYS A 140 7.62 28.62 33.93
C LYS A 140 6.44 27.74 33.48
N LYS A 141 5.24 28.31 33.33
CA LYS A 141 4.05 27.59 32.85
C LYS A 141 4.18 27.19 31.38
N GLU A 142 4.60 28.11 30.52
CA GLU A 142 4.80 27.82 29.09
C GLU A 142 5.94 26.81 28.88
N PHE A 143 7.03 26.94 29.63
CA PHE A 143 8.13 25.97 29.58
C PHE A 143 7.70 24.57 30.00
N LYS A 144 6.86 24.44 31.04
CA LYS A 144 6.28 23.17 31.46
C LYS A 144 5.34 22.56 30.40
N LYS A 145 4.60 23.38 29.65
CA LYS A 145 3.78 22.89 28.53
C LYS A 145 4.66 22.33 27.42
N LEU A 146 5.76 23.01 27.10
CA LEU A 146 6.72 22.58 26.10
C LEU A 146 7.41 21.26 26.50
N LEU A 147 7.86 21.13 27.75
CA LEU A 147 8.39 19.85 28.28
C LEU A 147 7.35 18.73 28.25
N LYS A 148 6.10 19.03 28.56
CA LYS A 148 4.98 18.07 28.47
C LYS A 148 4.69 17.62 27.04
N ALA A 149 4.98 18.44 26.03
CA ALA A 149 4.81 18.09 24.62
C ALA A 149 6.02 17.31 24.09
N LEU A 150 7.23 17.60 24.58
CA LEU A 150 8.46 16.91 24.20
C LEU A 150 8.68 15.57 24.93
N HIS A 151 7.87 15.24 25.95
CA HIS A 151 8.06 14.03 26.75
C HIS A 151 7.96 12.74 25.89
N PRO A 152 8.89 11.78 26.04
CA PRO A 152 8.90 10.52 25.27
C PRO A 152 7.59 9.73 25.40
N ASP A 153 7.04 9.63 26.60
CA ASP A 153 5.76 8.95 26.87
C ASP A 153 4.55 9.54 26.12
N ARG A 154 4.70 10.73 25.54
CA ARG A 154 3.66 11.40 24.73
C ARG A 154 4.00 11.44 23.25
N GLY A 155 5.00 10.66 22.82
CA GLY A 155 5.49 10.63 21.44
C GLY A 155 6.39 11.82 21.08
N GLY A 156 6.95 12.51 22.07
CA GLY A 156 7.92 13.58 21.87
C GLY A 156 9.35 13.08 21.70
N ASP A 157 10.25 13.98 21.29
CA ASP A 157 11.67 13.67 21.09
C ASP A 157 12.44 13.69 22.42
N GLU A 158 12.92 12.51 22.84
CA GLU A 158 13.68 12.30 24.07
C GLU A 158 14.94 13.18 24.17
N ARG A 159 15.64 13.39 23.05
CA ARG A 159 16.88 14.18 23.05
C ARG A 159 16.58 15.64 23.30
N LEU A 160 15.52 16.16 22.68
CA LEU A 160 15.05 17.52 22.92
C LEU A 160 14.51 17.66 24.34
N PHE A 161 13.79 16.66 24.85
CA PHE A 161 13.29 16.68 26.22
C PHE A 161 14.43 16.84 27.25
N ILE A 162 15.51 16.05 27.13
CA ILE A 162 16.67 16.13 28.04
C ILE A 162 17.31 17.53 28.02
N VAL A 163 17.57 18.06 26.83
CA VAL A 163 18.21 19.38 26.65
C VAL A 163 17.35 20.51 27.25
N PHE A 164 16.06 20.50 26.96
CA PHE A 164 15.13 21.51 27.50
C PHE A 164 14.93 21.33 29.01
N TYR A 165 14.89 20.09 29.51
CA TYR A 165 14.75 19.82 30.94
C TYR A 165 15.96 20.32 31.73
N ASP A 166 17.17 20.16 31.21
CA ASP A 166 18.38 20.72 31.82
C ASP A 166 18.35 22.25 31.87
N HIS A 167 17.85 22.91 30.82
CA HIS A 167 17.64 24.37 30.83
C HIS A 167 16.58 24.79 31.84
N TYR A 168 15.48 24.06 31.94
CA TYR A 168 14.45 24.31 32.94
C TYR A 168 15.01 24.22 34.36
N ARG A 169 15.83 23.19 34.63
CA ARG A 169 16.48 23.03 35.93
C ARG A 169 17.39 24.20 36.25
N LYS A 170 18.30 24.57 35.34
CA LYS A 170 19.24 25.67 35.56
C LYS A 170 18.60 27.04 35.73
N THR A 171 17.38 27.24 35.21
CA THR A 171 16.70 28.54 35.20
C THR A 171 15.66 28.70 36.31
N PHE A 172 15.03 27.61 36.77
CA PHE A 172 13.87 27.68 37.67
C PHE A 172 13.95 26.80 38.93
N LEU A 173 15.04 26.05 39.12
CA LEU A 173 15.31 25.16 40.26
C LEU A 173 16.66 25.52 40.88
#